data_AF-A0A940IS75-F1
#
_entry.id   AF-A0A940IS75-F1
#
_cell.length_a   1.000
_cell.length_b   1.000
_cell.length_c   1.000
_cell.angle_alpha   90.00
_cell.angle_beta   90.00
_cell.angle_gamma   90.00
#
_symmetry.space_group_name_H-M   'P 1'
#
loop_
_entity.id
_entity.type
_entity.pdbx_description
1 polymer ?
#
loop_
_entity_poly.entity_id
_entity_poly.type
_entity_poly.pdbx_seq_one_letter_code
_entity_poly.pdbx_strand_id
1 'polypeptide(L)'
;MAPLDTKPSGAPKGVWKSGKGKGRHTPKGRQFTDEAQAEIARLLGDRPRRRDLLIEFLHLIQDAHGHISADHIAALAVEMRIGQAEIYETATFYAHFDVVKEGETPPPALTIRVCDSLSCEMVGAQQLQKALEDGLDPSEVRVVRAPCMGRCDTAPVLEIGHNHIDYATPEKVQAAIAAGDTHAHLPDYETFATYEAEGGYAKLKELREGGDWEKVQEDVLSSGLRGLGGAGFPSGKKWGFVRMNEGPRYLAVNGDEGEPGTFKDRYYLERTPHVFLEGMLIAAWAVEAETCFIYMRDEYPAVLEILRREIVALEQAGIVEEGYIDLRRGAGAYICGEESAMIESIEGKKGLPRHRPPFVAQVGVFNRPTLVHNVETLYWVSKICREGPQILSSVEKNGRKGLRSYSISGRVAKPGVYLLPAGSTILDVIEAAGGMAEGQTFKAYQPGGPSSGLLPASMDDIPLDFDTLQPHGTFIGSAAVVVLSDQDTARDAALNMLRFFEDESCGQCTPCRAGCEKAVKLMQADKWDTDLLEDLCQVMGDASICGLGQAAPNPIRLVMKHFADEI
;
A
#
# COMPACT_ATOMS: atom_id res chain seq x y z
N MET A 1 1.41 10.90 -72.72
CA MET A 1 1.85 9.50 -72.76
C MET A 1 2.45 9.17 -71.40
N ALA A 2 1.80 8.29 -70.63
CA ALA A 2 2.44 7.54 -69.52
C ALA A 2 3.39 6.46 -70.12
N PRO A 3 4.22 5.67 -69.39
CA PRO A 3 4.01 5.07 -68.04
C PRO A 3 5.19 5.25 -67.04
N LEU A 4 5.01 5.23 -65.72
CA LEU A 4 4.75 4.12 -64.75
C LEU A 4 5.93 3.14 -64.54
N ASP A 5 6.42 3.09 -63.30
CA ASP A 5 6.43 1.94 -62.37
C ASP A 5 7.73 1.79 -61.57
N THR A 6 7.62 1.74 -60.24
CA THR A 6 8.16 0.69 -59.36
C THR A 6 7.85 1.03 -57.88
N LYS A 7 6.99 0.22 -57.25
CA LYS A 7 6.83 0.12 -55.79
C LYS A 7 7.78 -0.97 -55.26
N PRO A 8 8.38 -0.84 -54.06
CA PRO A 8 9.02 -1.96 -53.40
C PRO A 8 7.96 -2.86 -52.74
N SER A 9 8.05 -4.15 -53.05
CA SER A 9 7.25 -5.25 -52.49
C SER A 9 7.88 -5.78 -51.20
N GLY A 10 7.11 -5.95 -50.11
CA GLY A 10 7.65 -6.66 -48.94
C GLY A 10 6.84 -6.72 -47.64
N ALA A 11 5.68 -6.07 -47.49
CA ALA A 11 4.89 -6.19 -46.25
C ALA A 11 3.95 -7.43 -46.29
N PRO A 12 3.91 -8.27 -45.25
CA PRO A 12 2.95 -9.35 -45.17
C PRO A 12 1.51 -8.80 -45.10
N LYS A 13 0.62 -9.36 -45.93
CA LYS A 13 -0.80 -9.01 -45.95
C LYS A 13 -1.45 -9.45 -44.64
N GLY A 14 -1.85 -8.49 -43.82
CA GLY A 14 -2.70 -8.73 -42.64
C GLY A 14 -3.96 -9.55 -42.99
N VAL A 15 -4.40 -10.35 -42.03
CA VAL A 15 -5.44 -11.40 -42.14
C VAL A 15 -6.86 -10.80 -42.23
N TRP A 16 -7.12 -9.91 -43.18
CA TRP A 16 -8.47 -9.35 -43.39
C TRP A 16 -8.90 -9.55 -44.85
N LYS A 17 -9.75 -10.56 -45.05
CA LYS A 17 -10.37 -10.86 -46.36
C LYS A 17 -11.20 -9.67 -46.83
N SER A 18 -10.83 -9.11 -47.98
CA SER A 18 -11.55 -8.02 -48.65
C SER A 18 -12.93 -8.50 -49.14
N GLY A 19 -13.99 -8.23 -48.38
CA GLY A 19 -15.36 -8.29 -48.88
C GLY A 19 -15.68 -7.06 -49.75
N LYS A 20 -16.51 -7.22 -50.79
CA LYS A 20 -16.98 -6.13 -51.68
C LYS A 20 -18.03 -5.24 -51.00
N GLY A 21 -17.65 -4.58 -49.91
CA GLY A 21 -18.40 -3.51 -49.28
C GLY A 21 -17.47 -2.37 -48.89
N LYS A 22 -18.01 -1.16 -48.64
CA LYS A 22 -17.30 -0.05 -47.95
C LYS A 22 -17.07 -0.41 -46.47
N GLY A 23 -16.53 -1.60 -46.20
CA GLY A 23 -16.09 -2.03 -44.88
C GLY A 23 -14.83 -1.26 -44.52
N ARG A 24 -14.66 -0.94 -43.23
CA ARG A 24 -13.48 -0.23 -42.74
C ARG A 24 -12.21 -1.01 -43.12
N HIS A 25 -11.19 -0.30 -43.60
CA HIS A 25 -9.87 -0.87 -43.90
C HIS A 25 -9.11 -1.28 -42.63
N THR A 26 -9.51 -0.75 -41.48
CA THR A 26 -8.95 -1.04 -40.16
C THR A 26 -10.05 -1.44 -39.17
N PRO A 27 -9.74 -2.22 -38.13
CA PRO A 27 -10.65 -2.49 -37.02
C PRO A 27 -11.18 -1.19 -36.40
N LYS A 28 -12.36 -1.23 -35.75
CA LYS A 28 -12.81 -0.11 -34.93
C LYS A 28 -11.93 0.00 -33.68
N GLY A 29 -11.40 1.19 -33.35
CA GLY A 29 -10.59 1.44 -32.16
C GLY A 29 -9.28 2.18 -32.48
N ARG A 30 -8.48 2.50 -31.46
CA ARG A 30 -7.12 3.01 -31.65
C ARG A 30 -6.27 1.91 -32.29
N GLN A 31 -5.40 2.30 -33.22
CA GLN A 31 -4.50 1.35 -33.87
C GLN A 31 -3.18 1.31 -33.11
N PHE A 32 -2.47 0.19 -33.17
CA PHE A 32 -1.09 0.08 -32.70
C PHE A 32 -0.17 -0.10 -33.90
N THR A 33 1.12 0.15 -33.70
CA THR A 33 2.18 -0.10 -34.69
C THR A 33 2.69 -1.54 -34.59
N ASP A 34 3.25 -2.07 -35.68
CA ASP A 34 3.85 -3.42 -35.67
C ASP A 34 5.01 -3.48 -34.66
N GLU A 35 5.72 -2.36 -34.47
CA GLU A 35 6.75 -2.19 -33.45
C GLU A 35 6.19 -2.36 -32.03
N ALA A 36 5.13 -1.63 -31.67
CA ALA A 36 4.51 -1.74 -30.35
C ALA A 36 3.99 -3.16 -30.08
N GLN A 37 3.44 -3.84 -31.09
CA GLN A 37 3.02 -5.22 -30.95
C GLN A 37 4.20 -6.16 -30.67
N ALA A 38 5.31 -6.01 -31.39
CA ALA A 38 6.51 -6.80 -31.17
C ALA A 38 7.13 -6.54 -29.79
N GLU A 39 7.12 -5.29 -29.32
CA GLU A 39 7.59 -4.91 -27.99
C GLU A 39 6.77 -5.55 -26.88
N ILE A 40 5.44 -5.45 -26.95
CA ILE A 40 4.54 -6.10 -25.98
C ILE A 40 4.75 -7.62 -25.98
N ALA A 41 4.82 -8.26 -27.14
CA ALA A 41 5.05 -9.71 -27.23
C ALA A 41 6.39 -10.11 -26.57
N ARG A 42 7.44 -9.30 -26.77
CA ARG A 42 8.76 -9.52 -26.14
C ARG A 42 8.72 -9.32 -24.62
N LEU A 43 8.07 -8.27 -24.13
CA LEU A 43 7.97 -7.98 -22.69
C LEU A 43 7.21 -9.08 -21.94
N LEU A 44 6.07 -9.51 -22.48
CA LEU A 44 5.24 -10.54 -21.86
C LEU A 44 5.93 -11.91 -21.91
N GLY A 45 6.69 -12.20 -22.96
CA GLY A 45 7.44 -13.46 -23.12
C GLY A 45 6.50 -14.67 -23.15
N ASP A 46 6.80 -15.70 -22.37
CA ASP A 46 5.99 -16.93 -22.27
C ASP A 46 4.96 -16.90 -21.12
N ARG A 47 4.85 -15.77 -20.40
CA ARG A 47 3.92 -15.64 -19.27
C ARG A 47 2.47 -15.89 -19.71
N PRO A 48 1.62 -16.52 -18.89
CA PRO A 48 0.26 -16.82 -19.30
C PRO A 48 -0.53 -15.54 -19.52
N ARG A 49 -1.33 -15.45 -20.59
CA ARG A 49 -2.18 -14.28 -20.90
C ARG A 49 -3.47 -14.34 -20.09
N ARG A 50 -3.36 -14.39 -18.76
CA ARG A 50 -4.52 -14.36 -17.86
C ARG A 50 -4.93 -12.92 -17.57
N ARG A 51 -6.23 -12.69 -17.34
CA ARG A 51 -6.77 -11.35 -17.08
C ARG A 51 -6.20 -10.72 -15.81
N ASP A 52 -5.92 -11.52 -14.79
CA ASP A 52 -5.40 -11.09 -13.49
C ASP A 52 -3.98 -10.52 -13.56
N LEU A 53 -3.22 -10.84 -14.61
CA LEU A 53 -1.86 -10.36 -14.81
C LEU A 53 -1.80 -9.01 -15.53
N LEU A 54 -2.94 -8.34 -15.76
CA LEU A 54 -2.96 -7.05 -16.45
C LEU A 54 -2.04 -6.02 -15.78
N ILE A 55 -2.12 -5.87 -14.45
CA ILE A 55 -1.32 -4.89 -13.71
C ILE A 55 0.17 -5.25 -13.78
N GLU A 56 0.52 -6.54 -13.66
CA GLU A 56 1.90 -7.02 -13.83
C GLU A 56 2.44 -6.67 -15.23
N PHE A 57 1.63 -6.80 -16.28
CA PHE A 57 2.03 -6.42 -17.63
C PHE A 57 2.12 -4.90 -17.82
N LEU A 58 1.28 -4.11 -17.13
CA LEU A 58 1.42 -2.66 -17.11
C LEU A 58 2.74 -2.24 -16.44
N HIS A 59 3.16 -2.91 -15.35
CA HIS A 59 4.49 -2.71 -14.77
C HIS A 59 5.61 -3.01 -15.74
N LEU A 60 5.55 -4.13 -16.48
CA LEU A 60 6.59 -4.45 -17.48
C LEU A 60 6.74 -3.35 -18.54
N ILE A 61 5.63 -2.73 -18.96
CA ILE A 61 5.66 -1.62 -19.92
C ILE A 61 6.22 -0.36 -19.26
N GLN A 62 5.72 0.01 -18.07
CA GLN A 62 6.18 1.18 -17.32
C GLN A 62 7.68 1.09 -17.01
N ASP A 63 8.17 -0.04 -16.52
CA ASP A 63 9.58 -0.24 -16.16
C ASP A 63 10.49 -0.19 -17.40
N ALA A 64 10.04 -0.72 -18.54
CA ALA A 64 10.83 -0.77 -19.76
C ALA A 64 10.90 0.57 -20.51
N HIS A 65 9.84 1.38 -20.44
CA HIS A 65 9.69 2.59 -21.27
C HIS A 65 9.54 3.89 -20.47
N GLY A 66 9.42 3.83 -19.15
CA GLY A 66 9.13 4.97 -18.27
C GLY A 66 7.71 5.54 -18.40
N HIS A 67 6.88 4.95 -19.27
CA HIS A 67 5.49 5.35 -19.52
C HIS A 67 4.73 4.27 -20.30
N ILE A 68 3.40 4.39 -20.32
CA ILE A 68 2.48 3.51 -21.04
C ILE A 68 1.78 4.32 -22.14
N SER A 69 2.25 4.18 -23.38
CA SER A 69 1.68 4.90 -24.52
C SER A 69 0.32 4.33 -24.97
N ALA A 70 -0.47 5.13 -25.68
CA ALA A 70 -1.70 4.69 -26.33
C ALA A 70 -1.47 3.49 -27.28
N ASP A 71 -0.30 3.43 -27.95
CA ASP A 71 0.09 2.32 -28.82
C ASP A 71 0.36 1.05 -28.00
N HIS A 72 1.04 1.16 -26.85
CA HIS A 72 1.24 0.03 -25.92
C HIS A 72 -0.10 -0.52 -25.42
N ILE A 73 -1.04 0.36 -25.04
CA ILE A 73 -2.39 -0.05 -24.61
C ILE A 73 -3.13 -0.78 -25.73
N ALA A 74 -3.07 -0.27 -26.96
CA ALA A 74 -3.72 -0.88 -28.10
C ALA A 74 -3.12 -2.25 -28.46
N ALA A 75 -1.79 -2.41 -28.37
CA ALA A 75 -1.09 -3.67 -28.57
C ALA A 75 -1.41 -4.69 -27.46
N LEU A 76 -1.35 -4.27 -26.20
CA LEU A 76 -1.66 -5.11 -25.03
C LEU A 76 -3.11 -5.63 -25.07
N ALA A 77 -4.06 -4.79 -25.52
CA ALA A 77 -5.45 -5.18 -25.70
C ALA A 77 -5.64 -6.36 -26.66
N VAL A 78 -4.87 -6.40 -27.75
CA VAL A 78 -4.91 -7.50 -28.71
C VAL A 78 -4.26 -8.75 -28.12
N GLU A 79 -3.08 -8.61 -27.51
CA GLU A 79 -2.33 -9.72 -26.94
C GLU A 79 -3.11 -10.44 -25.83
N MET A 80 -3.76 -9.67 -24.94
CA MET A 80 -4.55 -10.20 -23.83
C MET A 80 -6.01 -10.49 -24.18
N ARG A 81 -6.49 -10.05 -25.35
CA ARG A 81 -7.90 -10.13 -25.79
C ARG A 81 -8.88 -9.44 -24.84
N ILE A 82 -8.51 -8.24 -24.38
CA ILE A 82 -9.31 -7.39 -23.49
C ILE A 82 -9.58 -6.03 -24.15
N GLY A 83 -10.58 -5.29 -23.66
CA GLY A 83 -10.92 -4.00 -24.25
C GLY A 83 -9.84 -2.93 -23.98
N GLN A 84 -9.49 -2.12 -24.98
CA GLN A 84 -8.56 -0.98 -24.80
C GLN A 84 -9.03 -0.03 -23.69
N ALA A 85 -10.34 0.21 -23.59
CA ALA A 85 -10.92 1.04 -22.53
C ALA A 85 -10.69 0.44 -21.14
N GLU A 86 -10.78 -0.89 -21.01
CA GLU A 86 -10.58 -1.57 -19.74
C GLU A 86 -9.12 -1.50 -19.28
N ILE A 87 -8.17 -1.65 -20.21
CA ILE A 87 -6.74 -1.42 -19.92
C ILE A 87 -6.50 0.03 -19.53
N TYR A 88 -7.00 0.97 -20.32
CA TYR A 88 -6.81 2.39 -20.07
C TYR A 88 -7.37 2.78 -18.70
N GLU A 89 -8.60 2.40 -18.39
CA GLU A 89 -9.23 2.68 -17.09
C GLU A 89 -8.46 2.06 -15.92
N THR A 90 -7.95 0.83 -16.10
CA THR A 90 -7.12 0.18 -15.08
C THR A 90 -5.81 0.94 -14.90
N ALA A 91 -5.09 1.24 -15.99
CA ALA A 91 -3.82 1.95 -15.92
C ALA A 91 -3.96 3.34 -15.29
N THR A 92 -4.97 4.12 -15.69
CA THR A 92 -5.18 5.48 -15.15
C THR A 92 -5.73 5.53 -13.73
N PHE A 93 -6.10 4.39 -13.14
CA PHE A 93 -6.54 4.33 -11.74
C PHE A 93 -5.35 4.34 -10.77
N TYR A 94 -4.21 3.81 -11.18
CA TYR A 94 -3.04 3.61 -10.34
C TYR A 94 -2.03 4.75 -10.56
N ALA A 95 -1.58 5.39 -9.48
CA ALA A 95 -0.77 6.62 -9.57
C ALA A 95 0.61 6.41 -10.21
N HIS A 96 1.13 5.18 -10.20
CA HIS A 96 2.48 4.88 -10.69
C HIS A 96 2.54 4.64 -12.20
N PHE A 97 1.40 4.50 -12.87
CA PHE A 97 1.37 4.32 -14.31
C PHE A 97 1.25 5.66 -15.03
N ASP A 98 2.31 6.03 -15.75
CA ASP A 98 2.35 7.23 -16.58
C ASP A 98 1.70 6.93 -17.94
N VAL A 99 0.39 7.11 -18.04
CA VAL A 99 -0.34 6.90 -19.29
C VAL A 99 -0.21 8.11 -20.22
N VAL A 100 0.37 7.92 -21.42
CA VAL A 100 0.60 8.97 -22.42
C VAL A 100 -0.35 8.78 -23.61
N LYS A 101 -1.19 9.77 -23.90
CA LYS A 101 -2.15 9.72 -25.02
C LYS A 101 -1.50 10.09 -26.35
N GLU A 102 -2.24 9.91 -27.45
CA GLU A 102 -1.75 10.21 -28.78
C GLU A 102 -1.34 11.69 -28.92
N GLY A 103 -0.08 11.92 -29.28
CA GLY A 103 0.47 13.27 -29.48
C GLY A 103 0.85 14.01 -28.20
N GLU A 104 0.71 13.38 -27.02
CA GLU A 104 1.26 13.91 -25.77
C GLU A 104 2.78 13.62 -25.70
N THR A 105 3.53 14.54 -25.10
CA THR A 105 4.96 14.36 -24.88
C THR A 105 5.18 13.41 -23.71
N PRO A 106 5.99 12.34 -23.86
CA PRO A 106 6.35 11.47 -22.75
C PRO A 106 7.02 12.23 -21.61
N PRO A 107 6.91 11.75 -20.35
CA PRO A 107 7.64 12.36 -19.26
C PRO A 107 9.16 12.26 -19.49
N PRO A 108 9.94 13.18 -18.88
CA PRO A 108 11.39 13.03 -18.81
C PRO A 108 11.81 11.65 -18.29
N ALA A 109 12.97 11.18 -18.76
CA ALA A 109 13.46 9.84 -18.45
C ALA A 109 13.65 9.59 -16.95
N LEU A 110 13.92 10.66 -16.18
CA LEU A 110 14.04 10.61 -14.73
C LEU A 110 12.84 11.29 -14.08
N THR A 111 12.17 10.56 -13.19
CA THR A 111 11.14 11.12 -12.29
C THR A 111 11.62 11.03 -10.85
N ILE A 112 11.52 12.15 -10.13
CA ILE A 112 11.73 12.27 -8.70
C ILE A 112 10.37 12.45 -8.04
N ARG A 113 10.06 11.61 -7.06
CA ARG A 113 8.84 11.65 -6.28
C ARG A 113 9.15 12.11 -4.88
N VAL A 114 8.66 13.27 -4.47
CA VAL A 114 8.88 13.82 -3.12
C VAL A 114 7.69 13.47 -2.23
N CYS A 115 7.94 12.80 -1.11
CA CYS A 115 6.90 12.41 -0.18
C CYS A 115 6.30 13.65 0.50
N ASP A 116 4.97 13.80 0.44
CA ASP A 116 4.23 14.93 1.01
C ASP A 116 3.41 14.57 2.26
N SER A 117 3.61 13.37 2.81
CA SER A 117 3.00 12.97 4.08
C SER A 117 3.39 13.91 5.23
N LEU A 118 2.54 13.98 6.26
CA LEU A 118 2.71 14.88 7.40
C LEU A 118 4.12 14.88 8.01
N SER A 119 4.72 13.71 8.25
CA SER A 119 6.08 13.62 8.83
C SER A 119 7.14 14.27 7.94
N CYS A 120 7.03 14.14 6.62
CA CYS A 120 7.92 14.78 5.66
C CYS A 120 7.65 16.29 5.54
N GLU A 121 6.38 16.70 5.53
CA GLU A 121 6.00 18.11 5.50
C GLU A 121 6.54 18.88 6.72
N MET A 122 6.43 18.31 7.92
CA MET A 122 6.92 18.90 9.18
C MET A 122 8.43 19.18 9.17
N VAL A 123 9.21 18.48 8.35
CA VAL A 123 10.67 18.64 8.23
C VAL A 123 11.10 19.24 6.89
N GLY A 124 10.15 19.83 6.16
CA GLY A 124 10.44 20.72 5.04
C GLY A 124 10.35 20.11 3.65
N ALA A 125 9.54 19.05 3.46
CA ALA A 125 9.39 18.41 2.15
C ALA A 125 8.89 19.35 1.04
N GLN A 126 8.03 20.32 1.37
CA GLN A 126 7.56 21.32 0.38
C GLN A 126 8.70 22.23 -0.10
N GLN A 127 9.58 22.63 0.82
CA GLN A 127 10.77 23.44 0.49
C GLN A 127 11.76 22.62 -0.33
N LEU A 128 11.95 21.35 0.02
CA LEU A 128 12.76 20.41 -0.76
C LEU A 128 12.22 20.25 -2.18
N GLN A 129 10.93 19.98 -2.34
CA GLN A 129 10.29 19.86 -3.65
C GLN A 129 10.55 21.11 -4.49
N LYS A 130 10.26 22.30 -3.93
CA LYS A 130 10.46 23.56 -4.63
C LYS A 130 11.93 23.78 -5.02
N ALA A 131 12.86 23.47 -4.13
CA ALA A 131 14.29 23.60 -4.42
C ALA A 131 14.75 22.67 -5.57
N LEU A 132 14.14 21.48 -5.69
CA LEU A 132 14.41 20.57 -6.80
C LEU A 132 13.77 21.06 -8.11
N GLU A 133 12.53 21.55 -8.06
CA GLU A 133 11.85 22.15 -9.22
C GLU A 133 12.60 23.38 -9.75
N ASP A 134 13.10 24.24 -8.87
CA ASP A 134 13.86 25.44 -9.24
C ASP A 134 15.31 25.11 -9.69
N GLY A 135 15.86 23.97 -9.23
CA GLY A 135 17.27 23.62 -9.36
C GLY A 135 17.61 22.58 -10.45
N LEU A 136 16.63 21.88 -11.00
CA LEU A 136 16.81 20.84 -12.02
C LEU A 136 16.19 21.26 -13.36
N ASP A 137 16.72 20.75 -14.48
CA ASP A 137 16.16 21.01 -15.80
C ASP A 137 14.86 20.20 -15.99
N PRO A 138 13.69 20.85 -16.15
CA PRO A 138 12.40 20.16 -16.30
C PRO A 138 12.29 19.35 -17.60
N SER A 139 13.19 19.55 -18.57
CA SER A 139 13.26 18.72 -19.79
C SER A 139 14.01 17.41 -19.55
N GLU A 140 14.84 17.33 -18.50
CA GLU A 140 15.62 16.14 -18.15
C GLU A 140 15.04 15.39 -16.94
N VAL A 141 14.49 16.13 -15.97
CA VAL A 141 13.99 15.58 -14.72
C VAL A 141 12.60 16.11 -14.39
N ARG A 142 11.66 15.19 -14.14
CA ARG A 142 10.32 15.52 -13.64
C ARG A 142 10.30 15.38 -12.12
N VAL A 143 9.90 16.43 -11.42
CA VAL A 143 9.67 16.39 -9.97
C VAL A 143 8.17 16.38 -9.72
N VAL A 144 7.68 15.40 -8.94
CA VAL A 144 6.27 15.27 -8.56
C VAL A 144 6.14 15.01 -7.07
N ARG A 145 4.94 15.27 -6.53
CA ARG A 145 4.56 14.79 -5.20
C ARG A 145 4.23 13.32 -5.23
N ALA A 146 4.38 12.65 -4.10
CA ALA A 146 3.94 11.30 -3.88
C ALA A 146 3.43 11.11 -2.46
N PRO A 147 2.48 10.16 -2.26
CA PRO A 147 2.01 9.79 -0.95
C PRO A 147 3.12 9.16 -0.09
N CYS A 148 2.79 8.81 1.14
CA CYS A 148 3.73 8.24 2.11
C CYS A 148 4.44 6.98 1.57
N MET A 149 5.77 7.02 1.47
CA MET A 149 6.61 5.90 1.02
C MET A 149 6.98 4.91 2.16
N GLY A 150 6.30 4.97 3.31
CA GLY A 150 6.58 4.09 4.46
C GLY A 150 7.97 4.31 5.09
N ARG A 151 8.47 5.53 5.04
CA ARG A 151 9.80 5.94 5.53
C ARG A 151 9.73 7.18 6.41
N CYS A 152 8.66 7.32 7.19
CA CYS A 152 8.44 8.48 8.04
C CYS A 152 9.48 8.61 9.17
N ASP A 153 10.19 7.52 9.49
CA ASP A 153 11.32 7.49 10.41
C ASP A 153 12.58 8.19 9.88
N THR A 154 12.70 8.32 8.56
CA THR A 154 13.86 8.94 7.89
C THR A 154 13.49 10.22 7.12
N ALA A 155 12.38 10.86 7.48
CA ALA A 155 11.87 12.07 6.85
C ALA A 155 12.88 13.25 6.83
N PRO A 156 12.85 14.11 5.78
CA PRO A 156 12.04 13.99 4.57
C PRO A 156 12.61 12.94 3.63
N VAL A 157 11.74 12.30 2.84
CA VAL A 157 12.12 11.22 1.92
C VAL A 157 11.63 11.53 0.51
N LEU A 158 12.40 11.08 -0.48
CA LEU A 158 11.98 11.04 -1.87
C LEU A 158 12.45 9.74 -2.53
N GLU A 159 11.83 9.42 -3.66
CA GLU A 159 12.22 8.33 -4.56
C GLU A 159 12.78 8.91 -5.87
N ILE A 160 13.89 8.36 -6.34
CA ILE A 160 14.48 8.60 -7.66
C ILE A 160 14.64 7.27 -8.38
N GLY A 161 13.81 7.03 -9.40
CA GLY A 161 13.66 5.67 -9.95
C GLY A 161 13.05 4.72 -8.93
N HIS A 162 13.85 3.80 -8.37
CA HIS A 162 13.52 2.93 -7.24
C HIS A 162 14.48 3.10 -6.05
N ASN A 163 15.36 4.11 -6.11
CA ASN A 163 16.23 4.47 -5.01
C ASN A 163 15.50 5.44 -4.08
N HIS A 164 15.50 5.16 -2.78
CA HIS A 164 14.95 6.06 -1.77
C HIS A 164 16.08 6.87 -1.13
N ILE A 165 15.96 8.20 -1.14
CA ILE A 165 16.90 9.08 -0.44
C ILE A 165 16.31 9.45 0.92
N ASP A 166 16.88 8.84 1.96
CA ASP A 166 16.57 9.15 3.36
C ASP A 166 17.22 10.47 3.80
N TYR A 167 16.53 11.23 4.67
CA TYR A 167 16.91 12.57 5.12
C TYR A 167 17.33 13.45 3.92
N ALA A 168 16.44 13.52 2.95
CA ALA A 168 16.71 14.03 1.62
C ALA A 168 17.10 15.51 1.63
N THR A 169 18.08 15.84 0.79
CA THR A 169 18.58 17.20 0.55
C THR A 169 18.86 17.36 -0.94
N PRO A 170 18.84 18.58 -1.50
CA PRO A 170 19.20 18.80 -2.90
C PRO A 170 20.58 18.24 -3.26
N GLU A 171 21.55 18.31 -2.33
CA GLU A 171 22.91 17.81 -2.53
C GLU A 171 22.93 16.28 -2.68
N LYS A 172 22.20 15.55 -1.82
CA LYS A 172 22.07 14.08 -1.94
C LYS A 172 21.41 13.68 -3.26
N VAL A 173 20.38 14.43 -3.68
CA VAL A 173 19.68 14.18 -4.95
C VAL A 173 20.63 14.37 -6.13
N GLN A 174 21.36 15.48 -6.18
CA GLN A 174 22.35 15.72 -7.24
C GLN A 174 23.45 14.65 -7.27
N ALA A 175 23.91 14.20 -6.10
CA ALA A 175 24.87 13.10 -6.02
C ALA A 175 24.31 11.79 -6.59
N ALA A 176 23.06 11.44 -6.28
CA ALA A 176 22.40 10.26 -6.82
C ALA A 176 22.22 10.35 -8.35
N ILE A 177 21.79 11.51 -8.87
CA ILE A 177 21.68 11.76 -10.31
C ILE A 177 23.05 11.60 -11.00
N ALA A 178 24.10 12.22 -10.45
CA ALA A 178 25.44 12.16 -11.01
C ALA A 178 26.02 10.74 -11.02
N ALA A 179 25.64 9.92 -10.03
CA ALA A 179 26.04 8.51 -9.94
C ALA A 179 25.18 7.57 -10.79
N GLY A 180 24.04 8.04 -11.31
CA GLY A 180 23.02 7.16 -11.92
C GLY A 180 22.39 6.19 -10.91
N ASP A 181 22.36 6.57 -9.63
CA ASP A 181 21.90 5.73 -8.53
C ASP A 181 20.36 5.79 -8.41
N THR A 182 19.70 5.06 -9.31
CA THR A 182 18.23 5.04 -9.44
C THR A 182 17.61 3.68 -9.11
N HIS A 183 18.37 2.77 -8.52
CA HIS A 183 17.93 1.40 -8.23
C HIS A 183 17.76 1.19 -6.73
N ALA A 184 16.92 0.23 -6.36
CA ALA A 184 16.71 -0.11 -4.97
C ALA A 184 17.98 -0.72 -4.34
N HIS A 185 18.34 -0.23 -3.17
CA HIS A 185 19.39 -0.82 -2.33
C HIS A 185 18.77 -1.83 -1.38
N LEU A 186 19.29 -3.06 -1.42
CA LEU A 186 18.84 -4.10 -0.50
C LEU A 186 19.59 -3.94 0.83
N PRO A 187 18.88 -3.86 1.97
CA PRO A 187 19.52 -3.92 3.27
C PRO A 187 20.04 -5.34 3.54
N ASP A 188 20.92 -5.46 4.54
CA ASP A 188 21.23 -6.76 5.12
C ASP A 188 19.97 -7.31 5.82
N TYR A 189 19.59 -8.55 5.52
CA TYR A 189 18.44 -9.22 6.08
C TYR A 189 18.71 -10.71 6.36
N GLU A 190 17.89 -11.32 7.20
CA GLU A 190 17.92 -12.74 7.50
C GLU A 190 17.37 -13.55 6.31
N THR A 191 18.26 -14.29 5.64
CA THR A 191 17.93 -15.13 4.49
C THR A 191 17.26 -16.44 4.91
N PHE A 192 16.64 -17.14 3.96
CA PHE A 192 16.05 -18.47 4.15
C PHE A 192 17.02 -19.42 4.86
N ALA A 193 18.25 -19.52 4.37
CA ALA A 193 19.25 -20.45 4.91
C ALA A 193 19.61 -20.13 6.37
N THR A 194 19.66 -18.85 6.73
CA THR A 194 19.92 -18.41 8.12
C THR A 194 18.76 -18.79 9.02
N TYR A 195 17.53 -18.43 8.60
CA TYR A 195 16.32 -18.72 9.36
C TYR A 195 16.09 -20.22 9.55
N GLU A 196 16.28 -21.02 8.50
CA GLU A 196 16.15 -22.49 8.54
C GLU A 196 17.18 -23.12 9.49
N ALA A 197 18.44 -22.66 9.46
CA ALA A 197 19.50 -23.17 10.34
C ALA A 197 19.19 -22.96 11.84
N GLU A 198 18.41 -21.93 12.18
CA GLU A 198 17.94 -21.65 13.54
C GLU A 198 16.62 -22.39 13.90
N GLY A 199 16.19 -23.32 13.06
CA GLY A 199 14.97 -24.10 13.25
C GLY A 199 13.71 -23.42 12.70
N GLY A 200 13.86 -22.44 11.80
CA GLY A 200 12.78 -21.94 10.95
C GLY A 200 12.04 -23.08 10.24
N TYR A 201 10.73 -22.94 10.06
CA TYR A 201 9.86 -23.92 9.37
C TYR A 201 9.67 -25.29 10.05
N ALA A 202 10.39 -25.60 11.13
CA ALA A 202 10.22 -26.86 11.86
C ALA A 202 8.78 -27.03 12.40
N LYS A 203 8.19 -25.94 12.92
CA LYS A 203 6.81 -25.96 13.41
C LYS A 203 5.81 -26.15 12.27
N LEU A 204 6.00 -25.47 11.14
CA LEU A 204 5.18 -25.68 9.94
C LEU A 204 5.21 -27.15 9.49
N LYS A 205 6.39 -27.78 9.49
CA LYS A 205 6.53 -29.19 9.11
C LYS A 205 5.79 -30.12 10.05
N GLU A 206 5.93 -29.94 11.37
CA GLU A 206 5.17 -30.68 12.39
C GLU A 206 3.66 -30.58 12.16
N LEU A 207 3.16 -29.37 11.89
CA LEU A 207 1.74 -29.15 11.63
C LEU A 207 1.26 -29.85 10.35
N ARG A 208 2.07 -29.88 9.29
CA ARG A 208 1.73 -30.57 8.04
C ARG A 208 1.72 -32.10 8.17
N GLU A 209 2.53 -32.67 9.06
CA GLU A 209 2.61 -34.13 9.27
C GLU A 209 1.41 -34.69 10.05
N GLY A 210 0.78 -33.90 10.92
CA GLY A 210 -0.37 -34.37 11.71
C GLY A 210 -0.95 -33.35 12.68
N GLY A 211 -0.78 -32.05 12.41
CA GLY A 211 -1.29 -30.97 13.25
C GLY A 211 -2.81 -30.86 13.23
N ASP A 212 -3.35 -30.24 14.28
CA ASP A 212 -4.77 -29.92 14.41
C ASP A 212 -4.97 -28.42 14.22
N TRP A 213 -5.63 -28.03 13.12
CA TRP A 213 -5.83 -26.62 12.79
C TRP A 213 -6.77 -25.92 13.79
N GLU A 214 -7.71 -26.64 14.41
CA GLU A 214 -8.64 -26.08 15.41
C GLU A 214 -7.87 -25.72 16.68
N LYS A 215 -6.91 -26.57 17.08
CA LYS A 215 -6.02 -26.28 18.19
C LYS A 215 -5.13 -25.05 17.92
N VAL A 216 -4.54 -24.95 16.72
CA VAL A 216 -3.75 -23.76 16.34
C VAL A 216 -4.63 -22.51 16.31
N GLN A 217 -5.87 -22.61 15.84
CA GLN A 217 -6.84 -21.53 15.89
C GLN A 217 -7.11 -21.10 17.35
N GLU A 218 -7.28 -22.04 18.26
CA GLU A 218 -7.49 -21.79 19.69
C GLU A 218 -6.27 -21.12 20.35
N ASP A 219 -5.05 -21.55 20.00
CA ASP A 219 -3.81 -20.89 20.43
C ASP A 219 -3.76 -19.43 19.92
N VAL A 220 -4.07 -19.19 18.65
CA VAL A 220 -4.13 -17.82 18.11
C VAL A 220 -5.20 -16.98 18.82
N LEU A 221 -6.35 -17.55 19.16
CA LEU A 221 -7.41 -16.83 19.90
C LEU A 221 -7.03 -16.55 21.35
N SER A 222 -6.45 -17.53 22.05
CA SER A 222 -6.05 -17.41 23.46
C SER A 222 -4.85 -16.48 23.66
N SER A 223 -4.04 -16.26 22.62
CA SER A 223 -3.00 -15.22 22.63
C SER A 223 -3.59 -13.79 22.67
N GLY A 224 -4.86 -13.63 22.27
CA GLY A 224 -5.50 -12.33 22.12
C GLY A 224 -5.17 -11.61 20.80
N LEU A 225 -4.52 -12.29 19.84
CA LEU A 225 -4.15 -11.67 18.56
C LEU A 225 -5.38 -11.17 17.79
N ARG A 226 -5.32 -9.89 17.43
CA ARG A 226 -6.29 -9.20 16.56
C ARG A 226 -5.58 -8.78 15.27
N GLY A 227 -6.35 -8.50 14.22
CA GLY A 227 -5.80 -8.03 12.95
C GLY A 227 -5.13 -6.67 13.10
N LEU A 228 -3.82 -6.64 12.86
CA LEU A 228 -2.94 -5.47 13.07
C LEU A 228 -2.84 -4.53 11.87
N GLY A 229 -3.71 -4.73 10.86
CA GLY A 229 -3.89 -3.79 9.74
C GLY A 229 -4.90 -2.66 10.01
N GLY A 230 -5.41 -2.53 11.24
CA GLY A 230 -6.26 -1.40 11.66
C GLY A 230 -7.65 -1.75 12.18
N ALA A 231 -8.35 -2.71 11.57
CA ALA A 231 -9.72 -3.05 11.95
C ALA A 231 -9.81 -3.80 13.31
N GLY A 232 -8.74 -4.44 13.77
CA GLY A 232 -8.72 -5.13 15.06
C GLY A 232 -9.70 -6.29 15.17
N PHE A 233 -9.97 -7.03 14.09
CA PHE A 233 -10.84 -8.22 14.19
C PHE A 233 -10.06 -9.42 14.77
N PRO A 234 -10.62 -10.26 15.66
CA PRO A 234 -9.92 -11.42 16.21
C PRO A 234 -9.40 -12.39 15.13
N SER A 235 -8.08 -12.57 15.07
CA SER A 235 -7.42 -13.19 13.90
C SER A 235 -7.82 -14.64 13.69
N GLY A 236 -7.87 -15.43 14.77
CA GLY A 236 -8.28 -16.85 14.69
C GLY A 236 -9.74 -17.04 14.27
N LYS A 237 -10.64 -16.09 14.54
CA LYS A 237 -12.07 -16.23 14.11
C LYS A 237 -12.21 -16.19 12.59
N LYS A 238 -11.37 -15.42 11.89
CA LYS A 238 -11.36 -15.37 10.42
C LYS A 238 -11.11 -16.74 9.80
N TRP A 239 -10.26 -17.56 10.43
CA TRP A 239 -9.89 -18.88 9.91
C TRP A 239 -11.11 -19.80 9.84
N GLY A 240 -11.89 -19.86 10.92
CA GLY A 240 -13.15 -20.60 10.96
C GLY A 240 -14.16 -20.11 9.92
N PHE A 241 -14.28 -18.80 9.72
CA PHE A 241 -15.17 -18.24 8.70
C PHE A 241 -14.82 -18.69 7.28
N VAL A 242 -13.53 -18.77 6.95
CA VAL A 242 -13.07 -19.25 5.64
C VAL A 242 -13.26 -20.77 5.54
N ARG A 243 -12.89 -21.52 6.57
CA ARG A 243 -13.02 -22.99 6.64
C ARG A 243 -14.45 -23.50 6.49
N MET A 244 -15.45 -22.74 6.94
CA MET A 244 -16.86 -23.10 6.79
C MET A 244 -17.36 -23.09 5.34
N ASN A 245 -16.61 -22.49 4.41
CA ASN A 245 -16.98 -22.47 2.99
C ASN A 245 -16.27 -23.60 2.23
N GLU A 246 -16.89 -24.10 1.17
CA GLU A 246 -16.30 -25.11 0.27
C GLU A 246 -15.13 -24.52 -0.54
N GLY A 247 -14.10 -25.35 -0.76
CA GLY A 247 -12.92 -24.97 -1.54
C GLY A 247 -13.18 -24.86 -3.06
N PRO A 248 -12.16 -24.47 -3.85
CA PRO A 248 -10.80 -24.11 -3.44
C PRO A 248 -10.78 -22.85 -2.58
N ARG A 249 -9.85 -22.76 -1.62
CA ARG A 249 -9.68 -21.61 -0.72
C ARG A 249 -8.34 -20.93 -0.97
N TYR A 250 -8.25 -19.65 -0.70
CA TYR A 250 -7.03 -18.87 -0.88
C TYR A 250 -6.65 -18.10 0.38
N LEU A 251 -5.39 -17.67 0.42
CA LEU A 251 -4.90 -16.68 1.37
C LEU A 251 -4.43 -15.46 0.58
N ALA A 252 -4.80 -14.26 1.01
CA ALA A 252 -4.25 -13.02 0.50
C ALA A 252 -3.60 -12.23 1.64
N VAL A 253 -2.34 -11.86 1.47
CA VAL A 253 -1.58 -11.00 2.37
C VAL A 253 -1.72 -9.57 1.90
N ASN A 254 -2.16 -8.71 2.82
CA ASN A 254 -2.13 -7.27 2.64
C ASN A 254 -0.80 -6.70 3.13
N GLY A 255 0.10 -6.43 2.17
CA GLY A 255 1.33 -5.67 2.33
C GLY A 255 1.25 -4.27 1.70
N ASP A 256 0.04 -3.75 1.48
CA ASP A 256 -0.17 -2.37 1.05
C ASP A 256 -0.18 -1.44 2.27
N GLU A 257 1.00 -1.29 2.90
CA GLU A 257 1.22 -0.43 4.06
C GLU A 257 1.18 1.06 3.65
N GLY A 258 0.01 1.51 3.20
CA GLY A 258 -0.20 2.84 2.61
C GLY A 258 -0.60 3.92 3.60
N GLU A 259 -1.07 3.58 4.81
CA GLU A 259 -1.49 4.57 5.82
C GLU A 259 -0.28 5.43 6.23
N PRO A 260 -0.29 6.76 5.99
CA PRO A 260 0.82 7.64 6.30
C PRO A 260 1.28 7.56 7.75
N GLY A 261 2.60 7.44 7.95
CA GLY A 261 3.20 7.20 9.26
C GLY A 261 3.40 5.72 9.61
N THR A 262 2.87 4.78 8.83
CA THR A 262 3.07 3.34 9.07
C THR A 262 4.29 2.82 8.31
N PHE A 263 5.17 2.07 8.99
CA PHE A 263 6.36 1.46 8.38
C PHE A 263 6.85 0.20 9.13
N LYS A 264 5.96 -0.41 9.93
CA LYS A 264 6.25 -1.61 10.74
C LYS A 264 6.34 -2.87 9.89
N ASP A 265 5.52 -2.97 8.84
CA ASP A 265 5.53 -4.12 7.94
C ASP A 265 6.82 -4.08 7.11
N ARG A 266 7.20 -2.91 6.56
CA ARG A 266 8.53 -2.71 5.96
C ARG A 266 9.65 -3.10 6.92
N TYR A 267 9.59 -2.63 8.17
CA TYR A 267 10.61 -2.90 9.18
C TYR A 267 10.88 -4.40 9.35
N TYR A 268 9.83 -5.22 9.44
CA TYR A 268 9.96 -6.67 9.56
C TYR A 268 10.39 -7.33 8.24
N LEU A 269 9.86 -6.91 7.10
CA LEU A 269 10.15 -7.52 5.80
C LEU A 269 11.59 -7.24 5.33
N GLU A 270 12.13 -6.06 5.64
CA GLU A 270 13.53 -5.69 5.35
C GLU A 270 14.55 -6.32 6.31
N ARG A 271 14.11 -7.10 7.33
CA ARG A 271 15.00 -7.68 8.37
C ARG A 271 14.83 -9.18 8.55
N THR A 272 13.61 -9.62 8.83
CA THR A 272 13.27 -11.00 9.17
C THR A 272 12.05 -11.47 8.37
N PRO A 273 12.14 -11.51 7.01
CA PRO A 273 10.99 -11.82 6.17
C PRO A 273 10.42 -13.22 6.43
N HIS A 274 11.27 -14.17 6.84
CA HIS A 274 10.86 -15.56 7.05
C HIS A 274 9.95 -15.79 8.25
N VAL A 275 9.98 -14.92 9.27
CA VAL A 275 9.04 -15.01 10.39
C VAL A 275 7.61 -14.76 9.89
N PHE A 276 7.43 -13.76 9.01
CA PHE A 276 6.17 -13.52 8.32
C PHE A 276 5.81 -14.68 7.38
N LEU A 277 6.73 -15.12 6.52
CA LEU A 277 6.46 -16.18 5.54
C LEU A 277 6.08 -17.52 6.21
N GLU A 278 6.75 -17.91 7.30
CA GLU A 278 6.37 -19.11 8.06
C GLU A 278 4.95 -18.97 8.63
N GLY A 279 4.62 -17.82 9.22
CA GLY A 279 3.28 -17.56 9.75
C GLY A 279 2.19 -17.54 8.68
N MET A 280 2.49 -17.00 7.50
CA MET A 280 1.64 -17.08 6.31
C MET A 280 1.37 -18.53 5.93
N LEU A 281 2.41 -19.36 5.83
CA LEU A 281 2.28 -20.76 5.45
C LEU A 281 1.54 -21.60 6.52
N ILE A 282 1.69 -21.28 7.80
CA ILE A 282 0.90 -21.91 8.88
C ILE A 282 -0.58 -21.53 8.74
N ALA A 283 -0.89 -20.25 8.53
CA ALA A 283 -2.26 -19.81 8.33
C ALA A 283 -2.88 -20.42 7.05
N ALA A 284 -2.10 -20.52 5.97
CA ALA A 284 -2.49 -21.13 4.71
C ALA A 284 -2.81 -22.63 4.88
N TRP A 285 -1.94 -23.37 5.57
CA TRP A 285 -2.19 -24.77 5.95
C TRP A 285 -3.46 -24.88 6.79
N ALA A 286 -3.61 -24.02 7.80
CA ALA A 286 -4.75 -24.06 8.71
C ALA A 286 -6.09 -23.85 8.01
N VAL A 287 -6.14 -23.11 6.89
CA VAL A 287 -7.36 -22.92 6.08
C VAL A 287 -7.41 -23.74 4.78
N GLU A 288 -6.45 -24.63 4.53
CA GLU A 288 -6.31 -25.34 3.23
C GLU A 288 -6.29 -24.38 2.03
N ALA A 289 -5.48 -23.32 2.11
CA ALA A 289 -5.29 -22.43 0.97
C ALA A 289 -4.47 -23.13 -0.12
N GLU A 290 -4.99 -23.16 -1.35
CA GLU A 290 -4.31 -23.71 -2.53
C GLU A 290 -3.29 -22.73 -3.12
N THR A 291 -3.42 -21.44 -2.83
CA THR A 291 -2.51 -20.39 -3.29
C THR A 291 -2.48 -19.26 -2.26
N CYS A 292 -1.29 -18.71 -2.03
CA CYS A 292 -1.05 -17.53 -1.21
C CYS A 292 -0.70 -16.35 -2.11
N PHE A 293 -1.59 -15.35 -2.20
CA PHE A 293 -1.30 -14.09 -2.88
C PHE A 293 -0.63 -13.14 -1.89
N ILE A 294 0.55 -12.62 -2.22
CA ILE A 294 1.16 -11.53 -1.46
C ILE A 294 0.98 -10.26 -2.28
N TYR A 295 0.10 -9.36 -1.85
CA TYR A 295 -0.02 -8.04 -2.47
C TYR A 295 0.92 -7.08 -1.76
N MET A 296 1.93 -6.58 -2.47
CA MET A 296 2.96 -5.72 -1.92
C MET A 296 3.01 -4.40 -2.68
N ARG A 297 2.98 -3.29 -1.95
CA ARG A 297 3.02 -1.96 -2.54
C ARG A 297 4.29 -1.71 -3.37
N ASP A 298 4.18 -0.83 -4.35
CA ASP A 298 5.28 -0.56 -5.27
C ASP A 298 6.44 0.20 -4.61
N GLU A 299 6.11 1.05 -3.64
CA GLU A 299 7.04 1.92 -2.93
C GLU A 299 8.03 1.12 -2.06
N TYR A 300 7.89 -0.21 -1.97
CA TYR A 300 8.83 -1.10 -1.30
C TYR A 300 9.63 -1.97 -2.29
N PRO A 301 10.44 -1.38 -3.19
CA PRO A 301 11.16 -2.14 -4.21
C PRO A 301 12.21 -3.10 -3.61
N ALA A 302 12.83 -2.74 -2.48
CA ALA A 302 13.74 -3.64 -1.76
C ALA A 302 13.01 -4.86 -1.19
N VAL A 303 11.83 -4.68 -0.60
CA VAL A 303 11.00 -5.79 -0.09
C VAL A 303 10.52 -6.68 -1.22
N LEU A 304 10.09 -6.10 -2.36
CA LEU A 304 9.70 -6.88 -3.54
C LEU A 304 10.85 -7.78 -4.01
N GLU A 305 12.08 -7.26 -4.06
CA GLU A 305 13.26 -8.07 -4.43
C GLU A 305 13.59 -9.13 -3.38
N ILE A 306 13.55 -8.81 -2.08
CA ILE A 306 13.74 -9.78 -1.00
C ILE A 306 12.72 -10.92 -1.14
N LEU A 307 11.44 -10.59 -1.26
CA LEU A 307 10.38 -11.59 -1.39
C LEU A 307 10.55 -12.45 -2.64
N ARG A 308 10.93 -11.88 -3.79
CA ARG A 308 11.21 -12.67 -5.00
C ARG A 308 12.32 -13.69 -4.76
N ARG A 309 13.42 -13.30 -4.12
CA ARG A 309 14.54 -14.20 -3.81
C ARG A 309 14.16 -15.29 -2.83
N GLU A 310 13.49 -14.91 -1.75
CA GLU A 310 13.16 -15.84 -0.67
C GLU A 310 11.99 -16.78 -1.01
N ILE A 311 11.04 -16.36 -1.86
CA ILE A 311 10.02 -17.26 -2.41
C ILE A 311 10.69 -18.35 -3.26
N VAL A 312 11.61 -17.98 -4.15
CA VAL A 312 12.37 -18.96 -4.95
C VAL A 312 13.18 -19.89 -4.05
N ALA A 313 13.77 -19.40 -2.97
CA ALA A 313 14.49 -20.23 -2.01
C ALA A 313 13.56 -21.27 -1.33
N LEU A 314 12.34 -20.86 -0.96
CA LEU A 314 11.33 -21.78 -0.40
C LEU A 314 10.89 -22.87 -1.39
N GLU A 315 10.73 -22.50 -2.66
CA GLU A 315 10.41 -23.45 -3.74
C GLU A 315 11.56 -24.45 -3.96
N GLN A 316 12.81 -23.97 -4.04
CA GLN A 316 13.99 -24.82 -4.22
C GLN A 316 14.25 -25.76 -3.04
N ALA A 317 13.93 -25.32 -1.82
CA ALA A 317 14.02 -26.15 -0.63
C ALA A 317 12.86 -27.16 -0.49
N GLY A 318 11.84 -27.10 -1.37
CA GLY A 318 10.66 -27.96 -1.29
C GLY A 318 9.74 -27.66 -0.10
N ILE A 319 9.85 -26.45 0.48
CA ILE A 319 8.92 -26.00 1.53
C ILE A 319 7.55 -25.68 0.93
N VAL A 320 7.52 -25.19 -0.30
CA VAL A 320 6.30 -24.97 -1.09
C VAL A 320 6.52 -25.47 -2.52
N GLU A 321 5.43 -25.75 -3.23
CA GLU A 321 5.47 -26.04 -4.66
C GLU A 321 5.70 -24.74 -5.45
N GLU A 322 6.32 -24.87 -6.64
CA GLU A 322 6.52 -23.74 -7.55
C GLU A 322 5.18 -23.08 -7.91
N GLY A 323 5.09 -21.77 -7.71
CA GLY A 323 3.87 -20.98 -7.97
C GLY A 323 2.79 -21.07 -6.88
N TYR A 324 3.07 -21.72 -5.73
CA TYR A 324 2.16 -21.71 -4.57
C TYR A 324 2.01 -20.31 -3.96
N ILE A 325 3.08 -19.50 -4.00
CA ILE A 325 3.08 -18.11 -3.56
C ILE A 325 3.09 -17.21 -4.79
N ASP A 326 2.03 -16.42 -4.98
CA ASP A 326 1.87 -15.48 -6.09
C ASP A 326 2.11 -14.05 -5.56
N LEU A 327 3.30 -13.51 -5.83
CA LEU A 327 3.67 -12.14 -5.45
C LEU A 327 3.12 -11.13 -6.47
N ARG A 328 2.23 -10.25 -6.01
CA ARG A 328 1.61 -9.18 -6.80
C ARG A 328 2.15 -7.83 -6.41
N ARG A 329 2.57 -7.07 -7.42
CA ARG A 329 3.06 -5.70 -7.26
C ARG A 329 1.86 -4.74 -7.35
N GLY A 330 1.67 -3.94 -6.31
CA GLY A 330 0.74 -2.81 -6.33
C GLY A 330 1.27 -1.68 -7.21
N ALA A 331 0.48 -0.62 -7.40
CA ALA A 331 0.84 0.47 -8.33
C ALA A 331 0.49 1.88 -7.79
N GLY A 332 0.62 2.07 -6.48
CA GLY A 332 0.42 3.37 -5.82
C GLY A 332 -1.06 3.75 -5.73
N ALA A 333 -1.83 3.04 -4.91
CA ALA A 333 -3.22 3.38 -4.60
C ALA A 333 -3.56 2.95 -3.18
N TYR A 334 -3.61 3.89 -2.23
CA TYR A 334 -3.86 3.62 -0.81
C TYR A 334 -5.14 2.83 -0.55
N ILE A 335 -6.17 3.05 -1.37
CA ILE A 335 -7.43 2.30 -1.25
C ILE A 335 -7.25 0.79 -1.41
N CYS A 336 -6.18 0.32 -2.07
CA CYS A 336 -5.87 -1.10 -2.17
C CYS A 336 -5.43 -1.72 -0.85
N GLY A 337 -5.21 -0.94 0.21
CA GLY A 337 -5.11 -1.42 1.58
C GLY A 337 -6.45 -1.91 2.15
N GLU A 338 -7.59 -1.57 1.52
CA GLU A 338 -8.90 -2.16 1.86
C GLU A 338 -8.99 -3.59 1.30
N GLU A 339 -9.45 -4.55 2.14
CA GLU A 339 -9.37 -5.98 1.84
C GLU A 339 -9.97 -6.38 0.48
N SER A 340 -11.08 -5.76 0.06
CA SER A 340 -11.76 -6.09 -1.20
C SER A 340 -11.22 -5.32 -2.40
N ALA A 341 -10.75 -4.09 -2.21
CA ALA A 341 -10.03 -3.33 -3.24
C ALA A 341 -8.70 -4.01 -3.61
N MET A 342 -7.95 -4.50 -2.61
CA MET A 342 -6.76 -5.32 -2.81
C MET A 342 -7.05 -6.51 -3.73
N ILE A 343 -8.17 -7.18 -3.50
CA ILE A 343 -8.58 -8.36 -4.28
C ILE A 343 -8.92 -7.98 -5.72
N GLU A 344 -9.61 -6.86 -5.94
CA GLU A 344 -9.83 -6.36 -7.31
C GLU A 344 -8.50 -6.06 -8.01
N SER A 345 -7.50 -5.53 -7.29
CA SER A 345 -6.16 -5.31 -7.81
C SER A 345 -5.44 -6.62 -8.15
N ILE A 346 -5.45 -7.62 -7.26
CA ILE A 346 -4.93 -8.98 -7.52
C ILE A 346 -5.60 -9.59 -8.76
N GLU A 347 -6.89 -9.32 -8.99
CA GLU A 347 -7.63 -9.75 -10.17
C GLU A 347 -7.38 -8.90 -11.43
N GLY A 348 -6.42 -7.97 -11.36
CA GLY A 348 -5.97 -7.11 -12.46
C GLY A 348 -6.92 -5.96 -12.78
N LYS A 349 -7.83 -5.60 -11.89
CA LYS A 349 -8.85 -4.55 -12.09
C LYS A 349 -8.49 -3.28 -11.33
N LYS A 350 -9.33 -2.26 -11.45
CA LYS A 350 -9.29 -1.07 -10.58
C LYS A 350 -9.58 -1.50 -9.14
N GLY A 351 -8.82 -0.99 -8.16
CA GLY A 351 -9.00 -1.27 -6.73
C GLY A 351 -10.23 -0.59 -6.14
N LEU A 352 -11.42 -0.89 -6.67
CA LEU A 352 -12.68 -0.37 -6.17
C LEU A 352 -13.23 -1.29 -5.08
N PRO A 353 -13.50 -0.81 -3.85
CA PRO A 353 -14.09 -1.63 -2.81
C PRO A 353 -15.40 -2.32 -3.25
N ARG A 354 -15.50 -3.63 -2.96
CA ARG A 354 -16.70 -4.42 -3.24
C ARG A 354 -17.82 -4.06 -2.26
N HIS A 355 -19.06 -4.09 -2.75
CA HIS A 355 -20.22 -4.00 -1.87
C HIS A 355 -20.31 -5.24 -0.97
N ARG A 356 -20.52 -5.01 0.32
CA ARG A 356 -20.73 -6.06 1.33
C ARG A 356 -22.20 -6.06 1.76
N PRO A 357 -22.85 -7.23 1.92
CA PRO A 357 -22.39 -8.60 1.62
C PRO A 357 -22.40 -8.95 0.10
N PRO A 358 -21.68 -10.02 -0.34
CA PRO A 358 -20.97 -11.04 0.46
C PRO A 358 -19.63 -10.55 1.03
N PHE A 359 -19.16 -11.20 2.10
CA PHE A 359 -17.86 -10.90 2.70
C PHE A 359 -16.73 -11.68 2.01
N VAL A 360 -15.51 -11.16 2.11
CA VAL A 360 -14.30 -11.73 1.49
C VAL A 360 -14.03 -13.18 1.92
N ALA A 361 -14.35 -13.50 3.18
CA ALA A 361 -14.21 -14.86 3.71
C ALA A 361 -15.07 -15.89 2.94
N GLN A 362 -16.11 -15.45 2.24
CA GLN A 362 -16.99 -16.27 1.40
C GLN A 362 -16.67 -16.10 -0.08
N VAL A 363 -16.51 -14.85 -0.54
CA VAL A 363 -16.32 -14.48 -1.94
C VAL A 363 -15.18 -13.45 -2.03
N GLY A 364 -13.95 -13.96 -2.05
CA GLY A 364 -12.71 -13.19 -2.14
C GLY A 364 -12.07 -13.31 -3.53
N VAL A 365 -10.77 -13.64 -3.56
CA VAL A 365 -9.97 -13.76 -4.79
C VAL A 365 -10.59 -14.79 -5.72
N PHE A 366 -10.84 -14.39 -6.96
CA PHE A 366 -11.50 -15.19 -8.00
C PHE A 366 -12.86 -15.76 -7.55
N ASN A 367 -13.57 -15.00 -6.70
CA ASN A 367 -14.84 -15.40 -6.09
C ASN A 367 -14.74 -16.68 -5.25
N ARG A 368 -13.57 -16.96 -4.67
CA ARG A 368 -13.33 -18.09 -3.78
C ARG A 368 -13.19 -17.63 -2.32
N PRO A 369 -13.51 -18.49 -1.33
CA PRO A 369 -13.28 -18.17 0.07
C PRO A 369 -11.81 -17.78 0.30
N THR A 370 -11.59 -16.59 0.84
CA THR A 370 -10.22 -16.05 0.98
C THR A 370 -9.98 -15.57 2.39
N LEU A 371 -8.88 -16.05 2.99
CA LEU A 371 -8.35 -15.50 4.23
C LEU A 371 -7.51 -14.26 3.93
N VAL A 372 -7.89 -13.10 4.48
CA VAL A 372 -7.10 -11.88 4.38
C VAL A 372 -6.46 -11.52 5.72
N HIS A 373 -5.14 -11.39 5.72
CA HIS A 373 -4.35 -10.93 6.86
C HIS A 373 -3.30 -9.88 6.45
N ASN A 374 -2.99 -8.99 7.40
CA ASN A 374 -1.86 -8.08 7.29
C ASN A 374 -0.54 -8.81 7.64
N VAL A 375 0.58 -8.30 7.12
CA VAL A 375 1.94 -8.82 7.34
C VAL A 375 2.26 -9.06 8.82
N GLU A 376 2.11 -8.05 9.68
CA GLU A 376 2.44 -8.18 11.11
C GLU A 376 1.55 -9.21 11.81
N THR A 377 0.30 -9.36 11.37
CA THR A 377 -0.60 -10.37 11.94
C THR A 377 -0.04 -11.77 11.70
N LEU A 378 0.49 -12.03 10.49
CA LEU A 378 1.11 -13.31 10.15
C LEU A 378 2.48 -13.49 10.80
N TYR A 379 3.26 -12.41 10.97
CA TYR A 379 4.47 -12.43 11.80
C TYR A 379 4.16 -12.96 13.22
N TRP A 380 3.11 -12.46 13.86
CA TRP A 380 2.70 -12.94 15.19
C TRP A 380 2.14 -14.36 15.16
N VAL A 381 1.45 -14.80 14.10
CA VAL A 381 1.01 -16.20 13.96
C VAL A 381 2.21 -17.15 14.05
N SER A 382 3.33 -16.85 13.36
CA SER A 382 4.55 -17.66 13.46
C SER A 382 5.06 -17.73 14.90
N LYS A 383 5.20 -16.58 15.55
CA LYS A 383 5.68 -16.47 16.93
C LYS A 383 4.79 -17.22 17.93
N ILE A 384 3.47 -17.07 17.83
CA ILE A 384 2.51 -17.80 18.68
C ILE A 384 2.63 -19.31 18.49
N CYS A 385 2.76 -19.78 17.25
CA CYS A 385 2.86 -21.22 16.99
C CYS A 385 4.18 -21.82 17.47
N ARG A 386 5.27 -21.03 17.47
CA ARG A 386 6.60 -21.47 17.92
C ARG A 386 6.75 -21.40 19.45
N GLU A 387 6.26 -20.34 20.07
CA GLU A 387 6.57 -19.96 21.46
C GLU A 387 5.36 -20.09 22.41
N GLY A 388 4.17 -20.32 21.86
CA GLY A 388 2.92 -20.44 22.60
C GLY A 388 2.16 -19.10 22.74
N PRO A 389 0.85 -19.14 23.02
CA PRO A 389 0.00 -17.95 23.09
C PRO A 389 0.42 -16.94 24.17
N GLN A 390 1.16 -17.39 25.18
CA GLN A 390 1.64 -16.58 26.29
C GLN A 390 2.61 -15.49 25.86
N ILE A 391 3.26 -15.61 24.69
CA ILE A 391 4.14 -14.57 24.16
C ILE A 391 3.43 -13.20 24.05
N LEU A 392 2.11 -13.22 23.79
CA LEU A 392 1.27 -12.03 23.83
C LEU A 392 0.47 -11.95 25.13
N SER A 393 -0.25 -13.01 25.49
CA SER A 393 -1.27 -12.93 26.55
C SER A 393 -0.73 -12.76 27.97
N SER A 394 0.57 -12.97 28.18
CA SER A 394 1.25 -12.73 29.47
C SER A 394 1.67 -11.26 29.69
N VAL A 395 1.68 -10.45 28.64
CA VAL A 395 2.02 -9.03 28.72
C VAL A 395 0.76 -8.22 28.95
N GLU A 396 0.72 -7.44 30.03
CA GLU A 396 -0.41 -6.58 30.38
C GLU A 396 0.07 -5.20 30.84
N LYS A 397 -0.60 -4.15 30.35
CA LYS A 397 -0.41 -2.76 30.81
C LYS A 397 -1.75 -2.03 30.71
N ASN A 398 -2.09 -1.21 31.69
CA ASN A 398 -3.33 -0.41 31.70
C ASN A 398 -4.61 -1.23 31.36
N GLY A 399 -4.67 -2.48 31.83
CA GLY A 399 -5.81 -3.40 31.59
C GLY A 399 -5.90 -3.94 30.15
N ARG A 400 -4.87 -3.74 29.33
CA ARG A 400 -4.76 -4.23 27.94
C ARG A 400 -3.70 -5.31 27.85
N LYS A 401 -3.98 -6.36 27.08
CA LYS A 401 -3.10 -7.52 26.92
C LYS A 401 -2.46 -7.55 25.54
N GLY A 402 -1.25 -8.08 25.47
CA GLY A 402 -0.51 -8.25 24.23
C GLY A 402 0.56 -7.18 24.00
N LEU A 403 1.23 -7.34 22.87
CA LEU A 403 2.26 -6.44 22.37
C LEU A 403 1.80 -5.80 21.06
N ARG A 404 2.37 -4.65 20.73
CA ARG A 404 2.07 -3.91 19.51
C ARG A 404 3.32 -3.21 19.00
N SER A 405 3.54 -3.30 17.69
CA SER A 405 4.57 -2.51 17.01
C SER A 405 4.01 -1.13 16.70
N TYR A 406 4.59 -0.09 17.27
CA TYR A 406 4.26 1.30 17.00
C TYR A 406 5.25 1.86 15.99
N SER A 407 4.75 2.38 14.87
CA SER A 407 5.56 3.17 13.93
C SER A 407 5.55 4.62 14.42
N ILE A 408 6.67 5.10 14.96
CA ILE A 408 6.76 6.42 15.60
C ILE A 408 7.54 7.39 14.72
N SER A 409 6.93 8.52 14.38
CA SER A 409 7.57 9.61 13.62
C SER A 409 7.12 11.00 14.09
N GLY A 410 7.54 12.05 13.37
CA GLY A 410 7.30 13.45 13.75
C GLY A 410 8.37 14.00 14.69
N ARG A 411 7.98 14.79 15.69
CA ARG A 411 8.87 15.55 16.59
C ARG A 411 9.43 14.73 17.75
N VAL A 412 9.91 13.51 17.49
CA VAL A 412 10.58 12.65 18.49
C VAL A 412 12.09 12.58 18.24
N ALA A 413 12.86 12.27 19.29
CA ALA A 413 14.32 12.23 19.19
C ALA A 413 14.84 11.07 18.31
N LYS A 414 14.16 9.91 18.36
CA LYS A 414 14.52 8.71 17.61
C LYS A 414 13.28 8.07 16.98
N PRO A 415 12.82 8.59 15.82
CA PRO A 415 11.78 7.93 15.03
C PRO A 415 12.16 6.47 14.73
N GLY A 416 11.17 5.59 14.64
CA GLY A 416 11.41 4.16 14.41
C GLY A 416 10.23 3.27 14.81
N VAL A 417 10.44 1.95 14.71
CA VAL A 417 9.46 0.94 15.11
C VAL A 417 9.80 0.42 16.51
N TYR A 418 8.83 0.49 17.42
CA TYR A 418 9.01 0.08 18.80
C TYR A 418 7.95 -0.92 19.21
N LEU A 419 8.39 -2.06 19.76
CA LEU A 419 7.50 -3.08 20.29
C LEU A 419 7.20 -2.79 21.76
N LEU A 420 5.95 -2.42 22.06
CA LEU A 420 5.53 -2.04 23.40
C LEU A 420 4.28 -2.83 23.82
N PRO A 421 3.98 -2.92 25.13
CA PRO A 421 2.69 -3.44 25.59
C PRO A 421 1.52 -2.69 24.95
N ALA A 422 0.47 -3.40 24.54
CA ALA A 422 -0.67 -2.79 23.83
C ALA A 422 -1.37 -1.68 24.63
N GLY A 423 -1.26 -1.69 25.97
CA GLY A 423 -1.81 -0.63 26.83
C GLY A 423 -0.92 0.59 27.05
N SER A 424 0.16 0.74 26.28
CA SER A 424 1.06 1.90 26.39
C SER A 424 0.33 3.19 26.00
N THR A 425 0.61 4.28 26.71
CA THR A 425 0.08 5.61 26.39
C THR A 425 1.01 6.36 25.45
N ILE A 426 0.62 7.54 24.98
CA ILE A 426 1.48 8.36 24.13
C ILE A 426 2.79 8.75 24.83
N LEU A 427 2.80 8.95 26.15
CA LEU A 427 4.03 9.25 26.89
C LEU A 427 5.01 8.07 26.89
N ASP A 428 4.50 6.85 27.03
CA ASP A 428 5.33 5.64 26.93
C ASP A 428 5.96 5.51 25.54
N VAL A 429 5.18 5.84 24.50
CA VAL A 429 5.60 5.80 23.10
C VAL A 429 6.68 6.86 22.83
N ILE A 430 6.48 8.09 23.30
CA ILE A 430 7.49 9.17 23.21
C ILE A 430 8.76 8.80 23.99
N GLU A 431 8.63 8.24 25.19
CA GLU A 431 9.77 7.78 26.00
C GLU A 431 10.58 6.71 25.27
N ALA A 432 9.92 5.72 24.66
CA ALA A 432 10.58 4.69 23.86
C ALA A 432 11.39 5.28 22.68
N ALA A 433 10.86 6.33 22.05
CA ALA A 433 11.54 7.10 21.01
C ALA A 433 12.62 8.07 21.54
N GLY A 434 12.98 8.00 22.82
CA GLY A 434 14.02 8.83 23.43
C GLY A 434 13.57 10.25 23.81
N GLY A 435 12.26 10.49 23.89
CA GLY A 435 11.67 11.79 24.19
C GLY A 435 11.35 12.62 22.94
N MET A 436 10.95 13.88 23.18
CA MET A 436 10.78 14.87 22.12
C MET A 436 12.12 15.20 21.47
N ALA A 437 12.09 15.58 20.19
CA ALA A 437 13.26 16.12 19.50
C ALA A 437 13.77 17.41 20.20
N GLU A 438 15.05 17.73 20.01
CA GLU A 438 15.68 18.87 20.68
C GLU A 438 14.95 20.19 20.40
N GLY A 439 14.63 20.94 21.46
CA GLY A 439 13.94 22.22 21.37
C GLY A 439 12.45 22.13 21.04
N GLN A 440 11.85 20.94 21.02
CA GLN A 440 10.43 20.72 20.73
C GLN A 440 9.64 20.45 22.01
N THR A 441 8.44 21.03 22.14
CA THR A 441 7.52 20.76 23.25
C THR A 441 6.32 19.97 22.74
N PHE A 442 5.93 18.89 23.42
CA PHE A 442 4.79 18.05 23.01
C PHE A 442 3.47 18.83 23.00
N LYS A 443 2.75 18.81 21.86
CA LYS A 443 1.48 19.53 21.66
C LYS A 443 0.31 18.64 21.29
N ALA A 444 0.52 17.72 20.34
CA ALA A 444 -0.53 16.89 19.77
C ALA A 444 0.05 15.61 19.16
N TYR A 445 -0.80 14.65 18.83
CA TYR A 445 -0.39 13.42 18.17
C TYR A 445 -1.50 12.82 17.31
N GLN A 446 -1.10 12.13 16.25
CA GLN A 446 -1.94 11.15 15.55
C GLN A 446 -1.76 9.81 16.24
N PRO A 447 -2.81 9.17 16.78
CA PRO A 447 -2.66 7.83 17.38
C PRO A 447 -2.50 6.72 16.35
N GLY A 448 -3.03 6.86 15.14
CA GLY A 448 -3.14 5.77 14.17
C GLY A 448 -3.20 6.20 12.70
N GLY A 449 -2.38 7.18 12.31
CA GLY A 449 -2.34 7.73 10.95
C GLY A 449 -3.41 8.81 10.69
N PRO A 450 -3.49 9.36 9.46
CA PRO A 450 -4.48 10.38 9.10
C PRO A 450 -5.91 9.97 9.38
N SER A 451 -6.26 8.68 9.24
CA SER A 451 -7.62 8.21 9.50
C SER A 451 -8.07 8.39 10.95
N SER A 452 -7.12 8.55 11.88
CA SER A 452 -7.36 8.74 13.30
C SER A 452 -7.54 10.21 13.70
N GLY A 453 -7.12 11.18 12.88
CA GLY A 453 -7.09 12.60 13.25
C GLY A 453 -6.11 12.92 14.38
N LEU A 454 -6.37 13.97 15.18
CA LEU A 454 -5.43 14.50 16.18
C LEU A 454 -6.00 14.51 17.59
N LEU A 455 -5.20 14.10 18.56
CA LEU A 455 -5.46 14.30 19.98
C LEU A 455 -4.47 15.32 20.59
N PRO A 456 -4.90 16.15 21.55
CA PRO A 456 -4.03 17.09 22.24
C PRO A 456 -3.14 16.39 23.28
N ALA A 457 -2.01 17.02 23.62
CA ALA A 457 -1.10 16.57 24.67
C ALA A 457 -1.76 16.48 26.06
N SER A 458 -2.89 17.14 26.28
CA SER A 458 -3.68 17.00 27.52
C SER A 458 -4.42 15.66 27.64
N MET A 459 -4.43 14.85 26.58
CA MET A 459 -5.02 13.51 26.52
C MET A 459 -3.91 12.47 26.37
N ASP A 460 -2.98 12.45 27.33
CA ASP A 460 -1.73 11.70 27.28
C ASP A 460 -1.72 10.40 28.12
N ASP A 461 -2.81 10.16 28.86
CA ASP A 461 -3.03 9.01 29.74
C ASP A 461 -3.86 7.88 29.08
N ILE A 462 -4.29 8.09 27.83
CA ILE A 462 -5.13 7.14 27.10
C ILE A 462 -4.28 5.97 26.56
N PRO A 463 -4.64 4.71 26.87
CA PRO A 463 -3.98 3.55 26.27
C PRO A 463 -4.19 3.50 24.76
N LEU A 464 -3.11 3.34 24.00
CA LEU A 464 -3.10 3.30 22.53
C LEU A 464 -3.35 1.86 22.03
N ASP A 465 -4.57 1.38 22.18
CA ASP A 465 -5.02 0.04 21.78
C ASP A 465 -6.37 0.05 21.05
N PHE A 466 -6.79 -1.12 20.56
CA PHE A 466 -8.15 -1.29 20.07
C PHE A 466 -9.18 -1.10 21.18
N ASP A 467 -10.30 -0.46 20.87
CA ASP A 467 -11.47 -0.27 21.73
C ASP A 467 -11.30 0.77 22.86
N THR A 468 -10.17 1.47 22.93
CA THR A 468 -9.89 2.51 23.94
C THR A 468 -10.07 3.93 23.41
N LEU A 469 -9.90 4.13 22.10
CA LEU A 469 -9.86 5.45 21.46
C LEU A 469 -11.19 5.89 20.85
N GLN A 470 -12.10 4.96 20.55
CA GLN A 470 -13.40 5.24 19.94
C GLN A 470 -14.27 6.22 20.76
N PRO A 471 -14.31 6.18 22.11
CA PRO A 471 -15.02 7.17 22.91
C PRO A 471 -14.53 8.62 22.69
N HIS A 472 -13.31 8.78 22.17
CA HIS A 472 -12.71 10.08 21.89
C HIS A 472 -12.90 10.52 20.42
N GLY A 473 -13.57 9.73 19.59
CA GLY A 473 -13.80 10.03 18.17
C GLY A 473 -12.60 9.68 17.27
N THR A 474 -11.73 8.79 17.73
CA THR A 474 -10.52 8.34 17.03
C THR A 474 -10.32 6.83 17.20
N PHE A 475 -9.26 6.28 16.61
CA PHE A 475 -8.92 4.86 16.71
C PHE A 475 -7.42 4.63 16.46
N ILE A 476 -6.91 3.49 16.91
CA ILE A 476 -5.46 3.18 16.87
C ILE A 476 -4.94 2.84 15.46
N GLY A 477 -5.82 2.36 14.57
CA GLY A 477 -5.47 1.99 13.21
C GLY A 477 -4.28 1.01 13.17
N SER A 478 -3.36 1.28 12.25
CA SER A 478 -2.09 0.54 12.07
C SER A 478 -1.03 0.85 13.15
N ALA A 479 -1.37 1.65 14.17
CA ALA A 479 -0.44 2.18 15.17
C ALA A 479 0.67 3.06 14.58
N ALA A 480 0.34 3.82 13.53
CA ALA A 480 1.12 4.93 13.01
C ALA A 480 0.98 6.16 13.92
N VAL A 481 1.97 6.36 14.80
CA VAL A 481 2.00 7.46 15.74
C VAL A 481 2.87 8.59 15.19
N VAL A 482 2.25 9.74 14.89
CA VAL A 482 2.97 10.95 14.49
C VAL A 482 2.85 12.00 15.58
N VAL A 483 3.98 12.41 16.14
CA VAL A 483 4.03 13.36 17.27
C VAL A 483 4.26 14.77 16.76
N LEU A 484 3.46 15.72 17.24
CA LEU A 484 3.51 17.14 16.88
C LEU A 484 3.96 17.99 18.08
N SER A 485 4.60 19.10 17.78
CA SER A 485 5.14 20.06 18.75
C SER A 485 4.37 21.38 18.78
N ASP A 486 4.74 22.26 19.72
CA ASP A 486 4.33 23.66 19.79
C ASP A 486 4.73 24.52 18.58
N GLN A 487 5.60 24.02 17.71
CA GLN A 487 6.00 24.67 16.45
C GLN A 487 5.12 24.25 15.25
N ASP A 488 4.25 23.26 15.44
CA ASP A 488 3.34 22.75 14.41
C ASP A 488 1.90 23.21 14.67
N THR A 489 1.09 23.40 13.62
CA THR A 489 -0.34 23.73 13.77
C THR A 489 -1.20 22.48 13.53
N ALA A 490 -2.22 22.29 14.37
CA ALA A 490 -3.21 21.23 14.20
C ALA A 490 -4.03 21.47 12.91
N ARG A 491 -4.24 22.74 12.56
CA ARG A 491 -4.89 23.15 11.31
C ARG A 491 -4.16 22.63 10.07
N ASP A 492 -2.87 22.91 9.93
CA ASP A 492 -2.09 22.51 8.75
C ASP A 492 -1.94 20.99 8.70
N ALA A 493 -1.75 20.36 9.87
CA ALA A 493 -1.71 18.90 9.97
C ALA A 493 -3.01 18.26 9.49
N ALA A 494 -4.18 18.74 9.92
CA ALA A 494 -5.46 18.22 9.44
C ALA A 494 -5.67 18.50 7.95
N LEU A 495 -5.23 19.64 7.43
CA LEU A 495 -5.30 19.94 6.00
C LEU A 495 -4.43 18.98 5.17
N ASN A 496 -3.23 18.62 5.64
CA ASN A 496 -2.38 17.60 5.03
C ASN A 496 -3.12 16.24 4.97
N MET A 497 -3.72 15.81 6.09
CA MET A 497 -4.50 14.56 6.15
C MET A 497 -5.67 14.56 5.16
N LEU A 498 -6.38 15.68 5.01
CA LEU A 498 -7.53 15.75 4.10
C LEU A 498 -7.12 15.81 2.62
N ARG A 499 -5.98 16.43 2.29
CA ARG A 499 -5.40 16.36 0.93
C ARG A 499 -5.06 14.91 0.56
N PHE A 500 -4.48 14.17 1.49
CA PHE A 500 -4.25 12.73 1.30
C PHE A 500 -5.55 11.99 0.99
N PHE A 501 -6.64 12.22 1.73
CA PHE A 501 -7.93 11.58 1.43
C PHE A 501 -8.59 12.06 0.14
N GLU A 502 -8.35 13.29 -0.28
CA GLU A 502 -8.79 13.82 -1.58
C GLU A 502 -8.12 13.06 -2.73
N ASP A 503 -6.80 12.91 -2.66
CA ASP A 503 -5.98 12.26 -3.69
C ASP A 503 -6.20 10.74 -3.73
N GLU A 504 -6.39 10.11 -2.57
CA GLU A 504 -6.52 8.64 -2.46
C GLU A 504 -7.97 8.11 -2.55
N SER A 505 -8.95 9.01 -2.72
CA SER A 505 -10.33 8.60 -2.95
C SER A 505 -10.45 7.84 -4.28
N CYS A 506 -10.86 6.57 -4.23
CA CYS A 506 -11.12 5.75 -5.43
C CYS A 506 -12.23 6.29 -6.38
N GLY A 507 -12.96 7.32 -5.95
CA GLY A 507 -13.93 8.02 -6.80
C GLY A 507 -15.29 7.34 -6.94
N GLN A 508 -15.51 6.19 -6.30
CA GLN A 508 -16.73 5.39 -6.44
C GLN A 508 -17.99 6.05 -5.84
N CYS A 509 -17.90 6.59 -4.61
CA CYS A 509 -19.03 7.21 -3.93
C CYS A 509 -18.91 8.74 -3.91
N THR A 510 -20.01 9.43 -4.25
CA THR A 510 -20.12 10.89 -4.21
C THR A 510 -19.71 11.51 -2.87
N PRO A 511 -20.19 11.04 -1.70
CA PRO A 511 -19.84 11.66 -0.41
C PRO A 511 -18.33 11.69 -0.17
N CYS A 512 -17.60 10.61 -0.46
CA CYS A 512 -16.15 10.60 -0.34
C CYS A 512 -15.48 11.47 -1.42
N ARG A 513 -15.77 11.20 -2.71
CA ARG A 513 -15.08 11.84 -3.84
C ARG A 513 -15.24 13.35 -3.86
N ALA A 514 -16.48 13.83 -3.70
CA ALA A 514 -16.74 15.26 -3.69
C ALA A 514 -16.57 15.85 -2.29
N GLY A 515 -16.84 15.08 -1.22
CA GLY A 515 -16.73 15.59 0.14
C GLY A 515 -15.30 15.93 0.52
N CYS A 516 -14.31 15.08 0.23
CA CYS A 516 -12.91 15.39 0.49
C CYS A 516 -12.47 16.67 -0.24
N GLU A 517 -12.76 16.79 -1.55
CA GLU A 517 -12.43 17.98 -2.35
C GLU A 517 -13.09 19.26 -1.83
N LYS A 518 -14.35 19.18 -1.37
CA LYS A 518 -15.03 20.33 -0.77
C LYS A 518 -14.48 20.67 0.62
N ALA A 519 -14.18 19.67 1.45
CA ALA A 519 -13.62 19.87 2.77
C ALA A 519 -12.25 20.56 2.70
N VAL A 520 -11.35 20.10 1.81
CA VAL A 520 -10.03 20.73 1.59
C VAL A 520 -10.19 22.21 1.24
N LYS A 521 -11.12 22.56 0.34
CA LYS A 521 -11.38 23.96 -0.03
C LYS A 521 -11.90 24.81 1.13
N LEU A 522 -12.78 24.25 1.96
CA LEU A 522 -13.30 24.94 3.14
C LEU A 522 -12.21 25.16 4.20
N MET A 523 -11.36 24.16 4.41
CA MET A 523 -10.27 24.22 5.40
C MET A 523 -9.14 25.18 5.00
N GLN A 524 -9.01 25.51 3.71
CA GLN A 524 -8.06 26.50 3.19
C GLN A 524 -8.48 27.96 3.44
N ALA A 525 -9.75 28.23 3.78
CA ALA A 525 -10.22 29.59 4.07
C ALA A 525 -9.69 30.07 5.42
N ASP A 526 -9.26 31.34 5.55
CA ASP A 526 -8.66 31.91 6.77
C ASP A 526 -9.37 31.50 8.07
N LYS A 527 -10.71 31.48 8.05
CA LYS A 527 -11.54 30.94 9.11
C LYS A 527 -12.42 29.81 8.59
N TRP A 528 -12.48 28.71 9.32
CA TRP A 528 -13.32 27.56 8.98
C TRP A 528 -14.81 27.87 9.19
N ASP A 529 -15.63 27.48 8.22
CA ASP A 529 -17.08 27.41 8.38
C ASP A 529 -17.43 26.08 9.06
N THR A 530 -17.42 26.08 10.39
CA THR A 530 -17.57 24.89 11.22
C THR A 530 -18.92 24.20 11.03
N ASP A 531 -19.99 24.96 10.82
CA ASP A 531 -21.34 24.41 10.65
C ASP A 531 -21.43 23.68 9.31
N LEU A 532 -20.94 24.31 8.23
CA LEU A 532 -20.92 23.68 6.91
C LEU A 532 -19.97 22.48 6.85
N LEU A 533 -18.82 22.56 7.52
CA LEU A 533 -17.89 21.43 7.62
C LEU A 533 -18.52 20.25 8.37
N GLU A 534 -19.25 20.49 9.45
CA GLU A 534 -19.90 19.41 10.20
C GLU A 534 -21.04 18.76 9.39
N ASP A 535 -21.84 19.56 8.68
CA ASP A 535 -22.86 19.04 7.75
C ASP A 535 -22.22 18.12 6.69
N LEU A 536 -21.08 18.53 6.13
CA LEU A 536 -20.33 17.73 5.17
C LEU A 536 -19.75 16.47 5.80
N CYS A 537 -19.15 16.58 6.99
CA CYS A 537 -18.60 15.47 7.76
C CYS A 537 -19.65 14.40 8.06
N GLN A 538 -20.87 14.82 8.39
CA GLN A 538 -21.99 13.90 8.65
C GLN A 538 -22.35 13.10 7.40
N VAL A 539 -22.49 13.76 6.25
CA VAL A 539 -22.79 13.09 4.97
C VAL A 539 -21.68 12.13 4.56
N MET A 540 -20.42 12.52 4.74
CA MET A 540 -19.26 11.65 4.49
C MET A 540 -19.27 10.39 5.36
N GLY A 541 -19.50 10.57 6.67
CA GLY A 541 -19.58 9.48 7.65
C GLY A 541 -20.71 8.49 7.36
N ASP A 542 -21.91 8.99 7.06
CA ASP A 542 -23.10 8.14 6.94
C ASP A 542 -23.22 7.43 5.60
N ALA A 543 -22.76 8.07 4.50
CA ALA A 543 -23.08 7.63 3.14
C ALA A 543 -21.88 7.07 2.34
N SER A 544 -20.70 7.02 2.93
CA SER A 544 -19.52 6.43 2.28
C SER A 544 -19.56 4.89 2.30
N ILE A 545 -19.16 4.28 1.18
CA ILE A 545 -19.21 2.81 0.96
C ILE A 545 -18.17 2.07 1.82
N CYS A 546 -17.02 2.68 2.06
CA CYS A 546 -15.88 2.07 2.73
C CYS A 546 -15.31 2.95 3.85
N GLY A 547 -14.38 2.38 4.62
CA GLY A 547 -13.79 3.03 5.79
C GLY A 547 -13.06 4.34 5.49
N LEU A 548 -12.49 4.51 4.29
CA LEU A 548 -11.77 5.74 3.91
C LEU A 548 -12.68 6.97 4.03
N GLY A 549 -13.81 6.97 3.32
CA GLY A 549 -14.75 8.10 3.35
C GLY A 549 -15.45 8.27 4.70
N GLN A 550 -15.57 7.19 5.48
CA GLN A 550 -16.13 7.23 6.84
C GLN A 550 -15.16 7.84 7.87
N ALA A 551 -13.84 7.67 7.67
CA ALA A 551 -12.80 8.14 8.58
C ALA A 551 -12.22 9.51 8.19
N ALA A 552 -12.31 9.92 6.91
CA ALA A 552 -11.85 11.23 6.43
C ALA A 552 -12.41 12.45 7.21
N PRO A 553 -13.60 12.41 7.83
CA PRO A 553 -14.07 13.46 8.73
C PRO A 553 -13.31 13.61 10.06
N ASN A 554 -12.59 12.60 10.52
CA ASN A 554 -11.99 12.58 11.86
C ASN A 554 -10.98 13.72 12.11
N PRO A 555 -10.04 14.03 11.18
CA PRO A 555 -9.14 15.16 11.36
C PRO A 555 -9.88 16.50 11.53
N ILE A 556 -10.97 16.72 10.79
CA ILE A 556 -11.77 17.95 10.85
C ILE A 556 -12.42 18.07 12.23
N ARG A 557 -13.19 17.04 12.61
CA ARG A 557 -13.96 17.03 13.86
C ARG A 557 -13.07 17.15 15.09
N LEU A 558 -11.92 16.49 15.09
CA LEU A 558 -11.01 16.54 16.24
C LEU A 558 -10.28 17.88 16.35
N VAL A 559 -9.92 18.52 15.23
CA VAL A 559 -9.41 19.90 15.26
C VAL A 559 -10.47 20.86 15.78
N MET A 560 -11.70 20.79 15.26
CA MET A 560 -12.81 21.62 15.76
C MET A 560 -13.07 21.45 17.27
N LYS A 561 -12.88 20.22 17.78
CA LYS A 561 -13.14 19.90 19.19
C LYS A 561 -12.00 20.31 20.13
N HIS A 562 -10.75 20.13 19.71
CA HIS A 562 -9.60 20.22 20.61
C HIS A 562 -8.68 21.42 20.33
N PHE A 563 -8.78 22.04 19.15
CA PHE A 563 -7.89 23.11 18.67
C PHE A 563 -8.69 24.23 18.00
N ALA A 564 -9.84 24.59 18.58
CA ALA A 564 -10.76 25.57 18.02
C ALA A 564 -10.17 26.98 17.89
N ASP A 565 -9.10 27.27 18.63
CA ASP A 565 -8.32 28.51 18.58
C ASP A 565 -7.43 28.62 17.33
N GLU A 566 -7.22 27.52 16.59
CA GLU A 566 -6.40 27.47 15.38
C GLU A 566 -7.20 27.57 14.07
N ILE A 567 -8.54 27.61 14.10
CA ILE A 567 -9.40 27.45 12.91
C ILE A 567 -10.40 28.57 12.63
#